data_AF-A0A7Y1UXW5-F1
#
_entry.id   AF-A0A7Y1UXW5-F1
#
_cell.length_a   1.000
_cell.length_b   1.000
_cell.length_c   1.000
_cell.angle_alpha   90.00
_cell.angle_beta   90.00
_cell.angle_gamma   90.00
#
_symmetry.space_group_name_H-M   'P 1'
#
loop_
_entity.id
_entity.type
_entity.pdbx_description
1 polymer ?
#
loop_
_entity_poly.entity_id
_entity_poly.type
_entity_poly.pdbx_seq_one_letter_code
_entity_poly.pdbx_strand_id
1 'polypeptide(L)'
;MKKMSAREWLIDLLIGGILGGIAGAIVAVNVVIFSGIEDGYEASIPDVFRQNLFVGIVTVGILVAGPIVGVGVRRRMRARSN
;
A
#
# COMPACT_ATOMS: atom_id res chain seq x y z
N MET A 1 -16.25 -22.97 -5.24
CA MET A 1 -14.95 -22.36 -4.90
C MET A 1 -13.87 -23.42 -4.96
N LYS A 2 -12.96 -23.36 -5.95
CA LYS A 2 -11.81 -24.27 -6.03
C LYS A 2 -10.93 -24.00 -4.79
N LYS A 3 -10.65 -25.03 -3.96
CA LYS A 3 -9.78 -24.85 -2.77
C LYS A 3 -8.41 -24.39 -3.25
N MET A 4 -8.04 -23.16 -2.92
CA MET A 4 -6.69 -22.63 -3.16
C MET A 4 -5.69 -23.44 -2.33
N SER A 5 -4.55 -23.79 -2.93
CA SER A 5 -3.47 -24.37 -2.15
C SER A 5 -2.80 -23.30 -1.29
N ALA A 6 -2.26 -23.69 -0.12
CA ALA A 6 -1.57 -22.76 0.78
C ALA A 6 -0.42 -22.00 0.09
N ARG A 7 0.28 -22.67 -0.83
CA ARG A 7 1.36 -22.09 -1.64
C ARG A 7 0.86 -20.94 -2.52
N GLU A 8 -0.29 -21.11 -3.15
CA GLU A 8 -0.86 -20.09 -4.02
C GLU A 8 -1.33 -18.87 -3.24
N TRP A 9 -1.95 -19.10 -2.08
CA TRP A 9 -2.34 -18.03 -1.18
C TRP A 9 -1.13 -17.21 -0.71
N LEU A 10 -0.03 -17.91 -0.37
CA LEU A 10 1.22 -17.26 0.01
C LEU A 10 1.82 -16.45 -1.16
N ILE A 11 1.83 -16.99 -2.37
CA ILE A 11 2.31 -16.27 -3.57
C ILE A 11 1.48 -15.01 -3.82
N ASP A 12 0.15 -15.10 -3.70
CA ASP A 12 -0.73 -13.95 -3.91
C ASP A 12 -0.50 -12.87 -2.84
N LEU A 13 -0.25 -13.26 -1.59
CA LEU A 13 0.14 -12.34 -0.52
C LEU A 13 1.48 -11.68 -0.77
N LEU A 14 2.49 -12.45 -1.17
CA LEU A 14 3.84 -11.94 -1.37
C LEU A 14 3.87 -11.02 -2.60
N ILE A 15 3.47 -11.50 -3.76
CA ILE A 15 3.53 -10.70 -5.00
C ILE A 15 2.56 -9.53 -4.93
N GLY A 16 1.30 -9.79 -4.57
CA GLY A 16 0.28 -8.76 -4.49
C GLY A 16 0.59 -7.74 -3.40
N GLY A 17 1.02 -8.20 -2.22
CA GLY A 17 1.36 -7.34 -1.09
C GLY A 17 2.60 -6.50 -1.34
N ILE A 18 3.67 -7.08 -1.91
CA ILE A 18 4.90 -6.34 -2.22
C ILE A 18 4.64 -5.29 -3.31
N LEU A 19 4.05 -5.68 -4.45
CA LEU A 19 3.79 -4.73 -5.54
C LEU A 19 2.80 -3.65 -5.12
N GLY A 20 1.74 -4.03 -4.40
CA GLY A 20 0.78 -3.09 -3.84
C GLY A 20 1.40 -2.17 -2.78
N GLY A 21 2.29 -2.69 -1.96
CA GLY A 21 3.04 -1.93 -0.95
C GLY A 21 4.00 -0.92 -1.57
N ILE A 22 4.75 -1.31 -2.60
CA ILE A 22 5.64 -0.41 -3.34
C ILE A 22 4.83 0.73 -3.98
N ALA A 23 3.75 0.38 -4.69
CA ALA A 23 2.87 1.38 -5.31
C ALA A 23 2.25 2.31 -4.26
N GLY A 24 1.76 1.75 -3.14
CA GLY A 24 1.22 2.51 -2.02
C GLY A 24 2.25 3.45 -1.39
N ALA A 25 3.49 2.98 -1.18
CA ALA A 25 4.57 3.80 -0.65
C ALA A 25 4.92 4.98 -1.57
N ILE A 26 5.00 4.74 -2.88
CA ILE A 26 5.23 5.82 -3.86
C ILE A 26 4.12 6.87 -3.75
N VAL A 27 2.86 6.45 -3.71
CA VAL A 27 1.72 7.37 -3.60
C VAL A 27 1.75 8.12 -2.26
N ALA A 28 2.02 7.43 -1.15
CA ALA A 28 2.07 8.02 0.18
C ALA A 28 3.15 9.11 0.28
N VAL A 29 4.36 8.83 -0.22
CA VAL A 29 5.45 9.82 -0.26
C VAL A 29 5.06 11.04 -1.11
N ASN A 30 4.43 10.82 -2.27
CA ASN A 30 3.95 11.93 -3.10
C ASN A 30 2.90 12.78 -2.37
N VAL A 31 1.97 12.16 -1.64
CA VAL A 31 0.98 12.89 -0.84
C VAL A 31 1.66 13.79 0.20
N VAL A 32 2.64 13.27 0.93
CA VAL A 32 3.41 14.04 1.93
C VAL A 32 4.09 15.23 1.27
N ILE A 33 4.77 15.04 0.14
CA ILE A 33 5.47 16.10 -0.59
C ILE A 33 4.49 17.17 -1.11
N PHE A 34 3.41 16.77 -1.78
CA PHE A 34 2.44 17.73 -2.33
C PHE A 34 1.64 18.47 -1.27
N SER A 35 1.59 17.94 -0.04
CA SER A 35 0.95 18.61 1.09
C SER A 35 1.82 19.68 1.77
N GLY A 36 3.08 19.84 1.34
CA GLY A 36 3.98 20.87 1.86
C GLY A 36 4.57 20.56 3.23
N ILE A 37 4.62 19.29 3.62
CA ILE A 37 5.28 18.84 4.86
C ILE A 37 6.78 19.10 4.73
N GLU A 38 7.38 19.74 5.74
CA GLU A 38 8.82 20.00 5.78
C GLU A 38 9.59 18.67 5.70
N ASP A 39 10.74 18.71 5.03
CA ASP A 39 11.60 17.55 4.78
C ASP A 39 11.00 16.44 3.90
N GLY A 40 9.73 16.52 3.47
CA GLY A 40 9.13 15.75 2.37
C GLY A 40 9.51 14.26 2.29
N TYR A 41 10.57 13.94 1.56
CA TYR A 41 11.13 12.58 1.40
C TYR A 41 11.80 12.01 2.67
N GLU A 42 12.36 12.88 3.51
CA GLU A 42 13.04 12.55 4.76
C GLU A 42 12.09 12.61 5.97
N ALA A 43 10.88 13.14 5.78
CA ALA A 43 9.89 13.25 6.84
C ALA A 43 9.47 11.87 7.36
N SER A 44 9.63 11.65 8.67
CA SER A 44 9.15 10.44 9.32
C SER A 44 7.62 10.49 9.50
N ILE A 45 6.96 9.33 9.59
CA ILE A 45 5.49 9.27 9.84
C ILE A 45 5.08 10.11 11.07
N PRO A 46 5.77 10.04 12.23
CA PRO A 46 5.49 10.92 13.36
C PRO A 46 5.58 12.42 13.04
N ASP A 47 6.51 12.85 12.19
CA ASP A 47 6.68 14.26 11.82
C ASP A 47 5.52 14.74 10.95
N VAL A 48 5.07 13.90 10.01
CA VAL A 48 3.85 14.15 9.22
C VAL A 48 2.64 14.37 10.15
N PHE A 49 2.47 13.53 11.18
CA PHE A 49 1.38 13.68 12.15
C PHE A 49 1.48 14.94 13.01
N ARG A 50 2.70 15.39 13.35
CA ARG A 50 2.94 16.60 14.13
C ARG A 50 2.61 17.86 13.34
N GLN A 51 2.90 17.88 12.05
CA GLN A 51 2.63 19.03 11.18
C GLN A 51 1.18 19.03 10.69
N ASN A 52 0.65 17.88 10.25
CA ASN A 52 -0.71 17.76 9.76
C ASN A 52 -1.32 16.38 10.01
N LEU A 53 -2.20 16.31 11.00
CA LEU A 53 -2.92 15.09 11.40
C LEU A 53 -3.65 14.42 10.22
N PHE A 54 -4.33 15.21 9.37
CA PHE A 54 -5.11 14.66 8.27
C PHE A 54 -4.21 14.00 7.22
N VAL A 55 -3.10 14.66 6.86
CA VAL A 55 -2.09 14.09 5.95
C VAL A 55 -1.50 12.81 6.54
N GLY A 56 -1.22 12.78 7.85
CA GLY A 56 -0.74 11.58 8.54
C GLY A 56 -1.71 10.40 8.43
N ILE A 57 -3.00 10.63 8.69
CA ILE A 57 -4.05 9.61 8.55
C ILE A 57 -4.13 9.08 7.11
N VAL A 58 -4.14 9.99 6.13
CA VAL A 58 -4.19 9.62 4.71
C VAL A 58 -2.96 8.81 4.31
N THR A 59 -1.77 9.22 4.75
CA THR A 59 -0.49 8.54 4.47
C THR A 59 -0.51 7.10 4.99
N VAL A 60 -0.87 6.89 6.26
CA VAL A 60 -0.99 5.55 6.85
C VAL A 60 -2.07 4.73 6.14
N GLY A 61 -3.21 5.36 5.82
CA GLY A 61 -4.30 4.72 5.09
C GLY A 61 -3.83 4.18 3.73
N ILE A 62 -3.07 4.96 2.97
CA ILE A 62 -2.50 4.54 1.68
C ILE A 62 -1.49 3.40 1.86
N LEU A 63 -0.61 3.50 2.86
CA LEU A 63 0.39 2.47 3.13
C LEU A 63 -0.24 1.11 3.49
N VAL A 64 -1.38 1.11 4.17
CA VAL A 64 -2.14 -0.11 4.47
C VAL A 64 -2.97 -0.57 3.28
N ALA A 65 -3.62 0.36 2.57
CA ALA A 65 -4.48 0.05 1.44
C ALA A 65 -3.70 -0.53 0.25
N GLY A 66 -2.49 -0.05 -0.01
CA GLY A 66 -1.64 -0.49 -1.12
C GLY A 66 -1.48 -2.01 -1.17
N PRO A 67 -0.91 -2.65 -0.13
CA PRO A 67 -0.78 -4.11 -0.05
C PRO A 67 -2.12 -4.84 -0.16
N ILE A 68 -3.17 -4.37 0.52
CA ILE A 68 -4.49 -5.01 0.52
C ILE A 68 -5.08 -5.04 -0.90
N VAL A 69 -5.03 -3.90 -1.58
CA VAL A 69 -5.50 -3.76 -2.97
C VAL A 69 -4.63 -4.62 -3.90
N GLY A 70 -3.32 -4.60 -3.75
CA GLY A 70 -2.40 -5.41 -4.56
C GLY A 70 -2.68 -6.91 -4.46
N VAL A 71 -2.94 -7.42 -3.25
CA VAL A 71 -3.38 -8.82 -3.04
C VAL A 71 -4.72 -9.08 -3.70
N GLY A 72 -5.70 -8.18 -3.53
CA GLY A 72 -7.02 -8.29 -4.13
C GLY A 72 -6.98 -8.34 -5.66
N VAL A 73 -6.21 -7.45 -6.28
CA VAL A 73 -5.98 -7.40 -7.74
C VAL A 73 -5.33 -8.69 -8.22
N ARG A 74 -4.28 -9.16 -7.54
CA ARG A 74 -3.59 -10.40 -7.91
C ARG A 74 -4.54 -11.60 -7.90
N ARG A 75 -5.35 -11.73 -6.85
CA ARG A 75 -6.38 -12.78 -6.75
C ARG A 75 -7.40 -12.69 -7.88
N ARG A 76 -7.86 -11.47 -8.22
CA ARG A 76 -8.82 -11.25 -9.32
C ARG A 76 -8.23 -11.58 -10.68
N MET A 77 -6.98 -11.21 -10.96
CA MET A 77 -6.29 -11.56 -12.20
C MET A 77 -6.16 -13.07 -12.36
N ARG A 78 -5.81 -13.77 -11.28
CA ARG A 78 -5.71 -15.23 -11.27
C ARG A 78 -7.05 -15.92 -11.53
N ALA A 79 -8.14 -15.39 -10.96
CA ALA A 79 -9.49 -15.90 -11.19
C ALA A 79 -9.98 -15.71 -12.64
N ARG A 80 -9.44 -14.73 -13.37
CA ARG A 80 -9.75 -14.49 -14.80
C ARG A 80 -8.90 -15.32 -15.77
N SER A 81 -7.75 -15.81 -15.29
CA SER A 81 -6.81 -16.58 -16.10
C SER A 81 -7.06 -18.10 -16.04
N ASN A 82 -8.00 -18.56 -15.21
CA ASN A 82 -8.44 -19.95 -15.08
C ASN A 82 -9.89 -20.07 -15.57
#